data_AF-A0A6I8P778-F1
#
_entry.id   AF-A0A6I8P778-F1
#
_cell.length_a   1.000
_cell.length_b   1.000
_cell.length_c   1.000
_cell.angle_alpha   90.00
_cell.angle_beta   90.00
_cell.angle_gamma   90.00
#
_symmetry.space_group_name_H-M   'P 1'
#
loop_
_entity.id
_entity.type
_entity.pdbx_description
1 polymer ?
#
loop_
_entity_poly.entity_id
_entity_poly.type
_entity_poly.pdbx_seq_one_letter_code
_entity_poly.pdbx_strand_id
1 'polypeptide(L)'
;MAPSGGRRWGCRGCRRALAWLPVLIIGLVVGWAYYAYVFELCVVTVTNPIEKAIYLTTFHAIFVLFAWTYWKSIFTLPSQPNKKFHMTYADKERYENEERPEAQRQILAEMAKKLPVYTRTGSGAVRFCDRCQLVKPDRCHHCSVCATCVLKMDHHCPWGNYLVFAPSSTSSFSSSWPACSSSAS
;
A
#
# COMPACT_ATOMS: atom_id res chain seq x y z
N MET A 1 15.97 29.17 8.57
CA MET A 1 15.65 28.51 9.86
C MET A 1 14.60 27.44 9.57
N ALA A 2 14.77 26.12 9.72
CA ALA A 2 15.86 25.22 10.09
C ALA A 2 15.59 23.87 9.38
N PRO A 3 16.59 23.02 9.07
CA PRO A 3 16.33 21.60 8.93
C PRO A 3 16.97 20.87 10.11
N SER A 4 16.15 20.45 11.07
CA SER A 4 16.52 19.41 12.02
C SER A 4 16.52 18.06 11.28
N GLY A 5 17.57 17.84 10.49
CA GLY A 5 17.86 16.59 9.79
C GLY A 5 18.36 15.54 10.78
N GLY A 6 17.43 14.82 11.41
CA GLY A 6 17.74 13.63 12.20
C GLY A 6 18.50 12.62 11.36
N ARG A 7 19.78 12.41 11.71
CA ARG A 7 20.67 11.39 11.16
C ARG A 7 19.99 10.02 11.19
N ARG A 8 19.67 9.45 10.02
CA ARG A 8 19.40 8.01 9.87
C ARG A 8 20.30 7.44 8.78
N TRP A 9 21.59 7.32 9.14
CA TRP A 9 22.54 6.52 8.40
C TRP A 9 22.14 5.05 8.54
N GLY A 10 21.62 4.49 7.45
CA GLY A 10 21.44 3.06 7.28
C GLY A 10 21.49 2.80 5.79
N CYS A 11 22.50 2.06 5.32
CA CYS A 11 22.62 1.70 3.92
C CYS A 11 21.27 1.14 3.42
N ARG A 12 20.83 1.58 2.23
CA ARG A 12 19.59 1.12 1.59
C ARG A 12 19.46 -0.42 1.59
N GLY A 13 20.59 -1.14 1.55
CA GLY A 13 20.68 -2.60 1.70
C GLY A 13 20.23 -3.14 3.07
N CYS A 14 20.78 -2.63 4.18
CA CYS A 14 20.38 -3.06 5.53
C CYS A 14 18.90 -2.78 5.82
N ARG A 15 18.38 -1.64 5.33
CA ARG A 15 16.96 -1.29 5.49
C ARG A 15 16.05 -2.26 4.73
N ARG A 16 16.45 -2.72 3.55
CA ARG A 16 15.72 -3.76 2.79
C ARG A 16 15.78 -5.11 3.49
N ALA A 17 16.94 -5.52 4.01
CA ALA A 17 17.09 -6.78 4.72
C ALA A 17 16.27 -6.84 6.02
N LEU A 18 16.32 -5.78 6.84
CA LEU A 18 15.52 -5.67 8.07
C LEU A 18 14.01 -5.68 7.81
N ALA A 19 13.58 -5.22 6.64
CA ALA A 19 12.16 -5.20 6.30
C ALA A 19 11.62 -6.60 5.94
N TRP A 20 12.48 -7.57 5.63
CA TRP A 20 12.10 -8.98 5.45
C TRP A 20 12.02 -9.77 6.75
N LEU A 21 12.60 -9.26 7.85
CA LEU A 21 12.63 -9.96 9.14
C LEU A 21 11.22 -10.36 9.63
N PRO A 22 10.19 -9.49 9.61
CA PRO A 22 8.84 -9.88 10.02
C PRO A 22 8.23 -11.00 9.15
N VAL A 23 8.50 -10.98 7.84
CA VAL A 23 8.02 -12.00 6.90
C VAL A 23 8.65 -13.36 7.20
N LEU A 24 9.95 -13.38 7.51
CA LEU A 24 10.65 -14.60 7.90
C LEU A 24 10.13 -15.17 9.23
N ILE A 25 9.84 -14.31 10.21
CA ILE A 25 9.28 -14.74 11.50
C ILE A 25 7.91 -15.37 11.30
N ILE A 26 7.02 -14.72 10.55
CA ILE A 26 5.68 -15.26 10.26
C ILE A 26 5.79 -16.59 9.50
N GLY A 27 6.66 -16.67 8.49
CA GLY A 27 6.90 -17.89 7.74
C GLY A 27 7.38 -19.05 8.62
N LEU A 28 8.27 -18.77 9.57
CA LEU A 28 8.79 -19.77 10.51
C LEU A 28 7.70 -20.28 11.46
N VAL A 29 6.91 -19.37 12.05
CA VAL A 29 5.82 -19.72 12.97
C VAL A 29 4.74 -20.54 12.25
N VAL A 30 4.34 -20.11 11.05
CA VAL A 30 3.34 -20.79 10.24
C VAL A 30 3.84 -22.17 9.78
N GLY A 31 5.10 -22.27 9.36
CA GLY A 31 5.71 -23.54 8.97
C GLY A 31 5.78 -24.54 10.13
N TRP A 32 6.16 -24.08 11.32
CA TRP A 32 6.16 -24.92 12.51
C TRP A 32 4.75 -25.37 12.91
N ALA A 33 3.76 -24.46 12.88
CA ALA A 33 2.37 -24.79 13.18
C ALA A 33 1.80 -25.82 12.18
N TYR A 34 2.14 -25.71 10.88
CA TYR A 34 1.77 -26.69 9.87
C TYR A 34 2.37 -28.07 10.18
N TYR A 35 3.65 -28.13 10.51
CA TYR A 35 4.32 -29.37 10.90
C TYR A 35 3.65 -30.02 12.12
N ALA A 36 3.45 -29.26 13.21
CA ALA A 36 2.84 -29.75 14.43
C ALA A 36 1.41 -30.28 14.18
N TYR A 37 0.60 -29.56 13.40
CA TYR A 37 -0.76 -30.00 13.11
C TYR A 37 -0.81 -31.25 12.23
N VAL A 38 -0.03 -31.29 11.15
CA VAL A 38 -0.08 -32.41 10.19
C VAL A 38 0.57 -33.67 10.76
N PHE A 39 1.78 -33.56 11.33
CA PHE A 39 2.54 -34.73 11.76
C PHE A 39 2.16 -35.17 13.18
N GLU A 40 2.24 -34.29 14.18
CA GLU A 40 1.99 -34.69 15.58
C GLU A 40 0.51 -34.99 15.82
N LEU A 41 -0.40 -34.13 15.35
CA LEU A 41 -1.83 -34.32 15.57
C LEU A 41 -2.44 -35.32 14.57
N CYS A 42 -2.38 -35.04 13.26
CA CYS A 42 -3.11 -35.87 12.29
C CYS A 42 -2.44 -37.22 12.00
N VAL A 43 -1.10 -37.31 11.93
CA VAL A 43 -0.42 -38.58 11.63
C VAL A 43 -0.28 -39.44 12.89
N VAL A 44 0.25 -38.90 13.98
CA VAL A 44 0.58 -39.66 15.20
C VAL A 44 -0.62 -39.82 16.15
N THR A 45 -1.39 -38.76 16.41
CA THR A 45 -2.44 -38.78 17.44
C THR A 45 -3.77 -39.34 16.94
N VAL A 46 -4.19 -38.98 15.72
CA VAL A 46 -5.47 -39.44 15.15
C VAL A 46 -5.31 -40.83 14.51
N THR A 47 -6.01 -41.81 15.07
CA THR A 47 -5.97 -43.21 14.61
C THR A 47 -7.05 -43.52 13.56
N ASN A 48 -8.21 -42.88 13.65
CA ASN A 48 -9.33 -43.10 12.72
C ASN A 48 -9.03 -42.50 11.33
N PRO A 49 -9.04 -43.31 10.25
CA PRO A 49 -8.68 -42.83 8.91
C PRO A 49 -9.66 -41.80 8.33
N ILE A 50 -10.94 -41.90 8.68
CA ILE A 50 -11.97 -40.98 8.16
C ILE A 50 -11.81 -39.60 8.81
N GLU A 51 -11.67 -39.55 10.13
CA GLU A 51 -11.42 -38.30 10.87
C GLU A 51 -10.11 -37.65 10.43
N LYS A 52 -9.06 -38.46 10.22
CA LYS A 52 -7.78 -38.00 9.68
C LYS A 52 -7.95 -37.33 8.32
N ALA A 53 -8.72 -37.93 7.40
CA ALA A 53 -8.98 -37.35 6.10
C ALA A 53 -9.75 -36.01 6.20
N ILE A 54 -10.75 -35.91 7.07
CA ILE A 54 -11.55 -34.69 7.26
C ILE A 54 -10.68 -33.55 7.82
N TYR A 55 -9.86 -33.82 8.83
CA TYR A 55 -8.98 -32.79 9.42
C TYR A 55 -7.91 -32.34 8.43
N LEU A 56 -7.26 -33.27 7.74
CA LEU A 56 -6.24 -32.93 6.76
C LEU A 56 -6.82 -32.10 5.61
N THR A 57 -7.95 -32.52 5.03
CA THR A 57 -8.55 -31.80 3.90
C THR A 57 -9.00 -30.39 4.28
N THR A 58 -9.69 -30.25 5.42
CA THR A 58 -10.16 -28.95 5.91
C THR A 58 -9.00 -28.01 6.23
N PHE A 59 -7.98 -28.51 6.92
CA PHE A 59 -6.80 -27.71 7.28
C PHE A 59 -6.03 -27.25 6.04
N HIS A 60 -5.81 -28.13 5.06
CA HIS A 60 -5.11 -27.77 3.83
C HIS A 60 -5.88 -26.72 3.02
N ALA A 61 -7.21 -26.81 2.95
CA ALA A 61 -8.02 -25.79 2.28
C ALA A 61 -7.82 -24.40 2.91
N ILE A 62 -7.87 -24.31 4.25
CA ILE A 62 -7.63 -23.06 4.98
C ILE A 62 -6.19 -22.59 4.82
N PHE A 63 -5.21 -23.49 4.90
CA PHE A 63 -3.79 -23.17 4.75
C PHE A 63 -3.46 -22.63 3.36
N VAL A 64 -4.02 -23.23 2.30
CA VAL A 64 -3.86 -22.74 0.93
C VAL A 64 -4.45 -21.33 0.79
N LEU A 65 -5.65 -21.09 1.34
CA LEU A 65 -6.26 -19.76 1.32
C LEU A 65 -5.41 -18.73 2.08
N PHE A 66 -4.92 -19.09 3.28
CA PHE A 66 -4.02 -18.25 4.06
C PHE A 66 -2.73 -17.94 3.31
N ALA A 67 -2.05 -18.95 2.78
CA ALA A 67 -0.80 -18.79 2.03
C ALA A 67 -1.01 -17.92 0.77
N TRP A 68 -2.11 -18.12 0.05
CA TRP A 68 -2.47 -17.32 -1.11
C TRP A 68 -2.70 -15.84 -0.76
N THR A 69 -3.51 -15.58 0.27
CA THR A 69 -3.81 -14.21 0.70
C THR A 69 -2.60 -13.51 1.28
N TYR A 70 -1.76 -14.22 2.03
CA TYR A 70 -0.49 -13.71 2.55
C TYR A 70 0.53 -13.44 1.44
N TRP A 71 0.63 -14.33 0.44
CA TRP A 71 1.45 -14.09 -0.74
C TRP A 71 1.00 -12.83 -1.48
N LYS A 72 -0.31 -12.70 -1.72
CA LYS A 72 -0.88 -11.50 -2.34
C LYS A 72 -0.61 -10.25 -1.52
N SER A 73 -0.68 -10.29 -0.19
CA SER A 73 -0.41 -9.10 0.63
C SER A 73 1.05 -8.65 0.53
N ILE A 74 2.01 -9.58 0.48
CA ILE A 74 3.44 -9.25 0.35
C ILE A 74 3.78 -8.71 -1.04
N PHE A 75 3.27 -9.34 -2.10
CA PHE A 75 3.70 -9.07 -3.46
C PHE A 75 2.79 -8.13 -4.25
N THR A 76 1.68 -7.65 -3.67
CA THR A 76 0.86 -6.62 -4.31
C THR A 76 1.53 -5.26 -4.16
N LEU A 77 2.08 -4.78 -5.27
CA LEU A 77 2.70 -3.47 -5.36
C LEU A 77 1.69 -2.33 -5.18
N PRO A 78 2.13 -1.17 -4.68
CA PRO A 78 1.30 0.01 -4.67
C PRO A 78 0.82 0.44 -6.03
N SER A 79 -0.48 0.71 -6.08
CA SER A 79 -1.09 1.41 -7.20
C SER A 79 -0.56 2.85 -7.21
N GLN A 80 0.24 3.14 -8.24
CA GLN A 80 0.80 4.46 -8.46
C GLN A 80 -0.16 5.29 -9.34
N PRO A 81 -0.18 6.62 -9.18
CA PRO A 81 -0.91 7.50 -10.08
C PRO A 81 -0.50 7.27 -11.54
N ASN A 82 -1.48 7.31 -12.44
CA ASN A 82 -1.20 7.24 -13.88
C ASN A 82 -0.39 8.48 -14.32
N LYS A 83 0.43 8.34 -15.37
CA LYS A 83 1.26 9.38 -16.00
C LYS A 83 0.49 10.68 -16.30
N LYS A 84 -0.83 10.63 -16.54
CA LYS A 84 -1.66 11.84 -16.73
C LYS A 84 -1.65 12.82 -15.56
N PHE A 85 -1.37 12.34 -14.34
CA PHE A 85 -1.25 13.18 -13.14
C PHE A 85 0.15 13.79 -12.99
N HIS A 86 1.13 13.25 -13.71
CA HIS A 86 2.48 13.80 -13.71
C HIS A 86 2.54 15.06 -14.56
N MET A 87 3.37 16.00 -14.10
CA MET A 87 3.62 17.22 -14.82
C MET A 87 4.33 16.93 -16.13
N THR A 88 3.86 17.53 -17.23
CA THR A 88 4.56 17.46 -18.50
C THR A 88 5.87 18.24 -18.40
N TYR A 89 6.82 18.00 -19.30
CA TYR A 89 8.09 18.74 -19.30
C TYR A 89 7.86 20.26 -19.42
N ALA A 90 6.96 20.69 -20.31
CA ALA A 90 6.64 22.10 -20.50
C ALA A 90 5.94 22.74 -19.29
N ASP A 91 5.08 22.00 -18.59
CA ASP A 91 4.45 22.48 -17.35
C ASP A 91 5.47 22.57 -16.22
N LYS A 92 6.42 21.62 -16.18
CA LYS A 92 7.47 21.57 -15.17
C LYS A 92 8.44 22.74 -15.31
N GLU A 93 8.91 23.00 -16.52
CA GLU A 93 9.77 24.14 -16.82
C GLU A 93 9.09 25.47 -16.46
N ARG A 94 7.80 25.63 -16.80
CA ARG A 94 7.01 26.81 -16.39
C ARG A 94 6.89 26.95 -14.88
N TYR A 95 6.69 25.85 -14.16
CA TYR A 95 6.60 25.85 -12.70
C TYR A 95 7.92 26.19 -12.03
N GLU A 96 9.04 25.63 -12.51
CA GLU A 96 10.38 25.82 -11.95
C GLU A 96 10.94 27.22 -12.24
N ASN A 97 10.62 27.81 -13.40
CA ASN A 97 11.06 29.16 -13.77
C ASN A 97 10.25 30.27 -13.07
N GLU A 98 9.10 29.95 -12.49
CA GLU A 98 8.25 30.93 -11.83
C GLU A 98 8.62 31.10 -10.35
N GLU A 99 9.11 32.28 -9.98
CA GLU A 99 9.47 32.61 -8.60
C GLU A 99 8.26 33.00 -7.75
N ARG A 100 7.17 33.48 -8.38
CA ARG A 100 6.00 33.94 -7.65
C ARG A 100 5.13 32.76 -7.19
N PRO A 101 4.88 32.61 -5.88
CA PRO A 101 4.10 31.48 -5.36
C PRO A 101 2.64 31.49 -5.83
N GLU A 102 2.09 32.65 -6.17
CA GLU A 102 0.73 32.78 -6.70
C GLU A 102 0.61 32.24 -8.12
N ALA A 103 1.59 32.53 -8.98
CA ALA A 103 1.61 32.06 -10.37
C ALA A 103 1.85 30.54 -10.41
N GLN A 104 2.74 30.01 -9.55
CA GLN A 104 2.88 28.56 -9.36
C GLN A 104 1.55 27.88 -8.97
N ARG A 105 0.76 28.49 -8.08
CA ARG A 105 -0.57 27.96 -7.71
C ARG A 105 -1.54 27.98 -8.88
N GLN A 106 -1.48 29.00 -9.74
CA GLN A 106 -2.31 29.08 -10.94
C GLN A 106 -1.97 27.97 -11.94
N ILE A 107 -0.68 27.71 -12.20
CA ILE A 107 -0.23 26.61 -13.07
C ILE A 107 -0.79 25.27 -12.57
N LEU A 108 -0.65 25.00 -11.26
CA LEU A 108 -1.19 23.77 -10.65
C LEU A 108 -2.72 23.70 -10.72
N ALA A 109 -3.41 24.84 -10.56
CA ALA A 109 -4.87 24.92 -10.68
C ALA A 109 -5.36 24.64 -12.11
N GLU A 110 -4.66 25.15 -13.13
CA GLU A 110 -4.96 24.88 -14.53
C GLU A 110 -4.78 23.41 -14.88
N MET A 111 -3.70 22.79 -14.40
CA MET A 111 -3.51 21.35 -14.54
C MET A 111 -4.62 20.56 -13.86
N ALA A 112 -4.99 20.92 -12.64
CA ALA A 112 -6.02 20.23 -11.87
C ALA A 112 -7.40 20.30 -12.55
N LYS A 113 -7.72 21.37 -13.29
CA LYS A 113 -8.98 21.48 -14.06
C LYS A 113 -9.09 20.43 -15.17
N LYS A 114 -7.97 19.94 -15.71
CA LYS A 114 -7.93 18.91 -16.75
C LYS A 114 -8.01 17.48 -16.20
N LEU A 115 -8.02 17.33 -14.87
CA LEU A 115 -7.92 16.04 -14.18
C LEU A 115 -9.14 15.81 -13.28
N PRO A 116 -9.53 14.54 -13.04
CA PRO A 116 -10.60 14.20 -12.12
C PRO A 116 -10.10 14.30 -10.66
N VAL A 117 -9.89 15.53 -10.16
CA VAL A 117 -9.41 15.82 -8.80
C VAL A 117 -10.32 16.83 -8.13
N TYR A 118 -11.10 16.37 -7.16
CA TYR A 118 -12.10 17.18 -6.46
C TYR A 118 -11.59 17.69 -5.12
N THR A 119 -10.62 17.01 -4.51
CA THR A 119 -10.11 17.40 -3.19
C THR A 119 -9.06 18.53 -3.27
N ARG A 120 -9.02 19.34 -2.21
CA ARG A 120 -8.08 20.45 -2.02
C ARG A 120 -7.43 20.35 -0.63
N THR A 121 -6.40 21.15 -0.39
CA THR A 121 -5.83 21.34 0.95
C THR A 121 -6.79 22.14 1.83
N GLY A 122 -6.54 22.22 3.15
CA GLY A 122 -7.34 23.07 4.05
C GLY A 122 -7.32 24.55 3.70
N SER A 123 -6.30 25.01 2.94
CA SER A 123 -6.19 26.35 2.38
C SER A 123 -6.86 26.52 1.01
N GLY A 124 -7.56 25.50 0.49
CA GLY A 124 -8.17 25.51 -0.84
C GLY A 124 -7.21 25.30 -2.01
N ALA A 125 -5.91 25.10 -1.75
CA ALA A 125 -4.91 24.88 -2.79
C ALA A 125 -4.97 23.45 -3.39
N VAL A 126 -4.46 23.30 -4.61
CA VAL A 126 -4.30 21.99 -5.25
C VAL A 126 -3.28 21.16 -4.48
N ARG A 127 -3.60 19.88 -4.26
CA ARG A 127 -2.69 18.93 -3.62
C ARG A 127 -1.60 18.54 -4.61
N PHE A 128 -0.37 19.00 -4.40
CA PHE A 128 0.78 18.69 -5.25
C PHE A 128 1.85 17.89 -4.49
N CYS A 129 2.69 17.14 -5.23
CA CYS A 129 3.86 16.44 -4.69
C CYS A 129 5.14 16.92 -5.39
N ASP A 130 5.98 17.68 -4.69
CA ASP A 130 7.24 18.19 -5.24
C ASP A 130 8.25 17.07 -5.53
N ARG A 131 8.23 15.99 -4.75
CA ARG A 131 9.15 14.86 -4.94
C ARG A 131 8.82 14.02 -6.17
N CYS A 132 7.54 13.83 -6.47
CA CYS A 132 7.08 13.02 -7.59
C CYS A 132 6.67 13.86 -8.81
N GLN A 133 6.66 15.19 -8.67
CA GLN A 133 6.26 16.15 -9.71
C GLN A 133 4.90 15.80 -10.32
N LEU A 134 3.90 15.63 -9.45
CA LEU A 134 2.54 15.25 -9.85
C LEU A 134 1.47 15.94 -9.00
N VAL A 135 0.32 16.20 -9.63
CA VAL A 135 -0.91 16.61 -8.93
C VAL A 135 -1.50 15.37 -8.27
N LYS A 136 -1.60 15.37 -6.94
CA LYS A 136 -2.07 14.23 -6.15
C LYS A 136 -3.54 13.95 -6.47
N PRO A 137 -3.88 12.76 -6.98
CA PRO A 137 -5.27 12.32 -7.09
C PRO A 137 -5.97 12.30 -5.73
N ASP A 138 -7.29 12.24 -5.76
CA ASP A 138 -8.08 12.13 -4.53
C ASP A 138 -7.66 10.89 -3.72
N ARG A 139 -7.51 11.07 -2.40
CA ARG A 139 -6.99 10.06 -1.46
C ARG A 139 -5.56 9.57 -1.77
N CYS A 140 -4.78 10.28 -2.58
CA CYS A 140 -3.36 9.98 -2.80
C CYS A 140 -2.45 10.68 -1.79
N HIS A 141 -1.48 9.92 -1.27
CA HIS A 141 -0.45 10.40 -0.34
C HIS A 141 0.94 9.95 -0.79
N HIS A 142 1.96 10.77 -0.50
CA HIS A 142 3.36 10.41 -0.76
C HIS A 142 3.90 9.62 0.42
N CYS A 143 4.32 8.38 0.18
CA CYS A 143 5.00 7.59 1.20
C CYS A 143 6.50 7.87 1.14
N SER A 144 7.07 8.45 2.21
CA SER A 144 8.50 8.72 2.31
C SER A 144 9.35 7.46 2.36
N VAL A 145 8.80 6.34 2.85
CA VAL A 145 9.50 5.05 2.92
C VAL A 145 9.57 4.39 1.55
N CYS A 146 8.47 4.38 0.80
CA CYS A 146 8.42 3.86 -0.56
C CYS A 146 8.96 4.85 -1.61
N ALA A 147 9.20 6.10 -1.22
CA ALA A 147 9.63 7.20 -2.09
C ALA A 147 8.73 7.43 -3.31
N THR A 148 7.44 7.13 -3.19
CA THR A 148 6.46 7.26 -4.29
C THR A 148 5.10 7.71 -3.78
N CYS A 149 4.30 8.28 -4.67
CA CYS A 149 2.90 8.57 -4.44
C CYS A 149 2.05 7.32 -4.60
N VAL A 150 1.15 7.12 -3.65
CA VAL A 150 0.34 5.91 -3.52
C VAL A 150 -1.13 6.29 -3.54
N LEU A 151 -1.91 5.64 -4.40
CA LEU A 151 -3.36 5.82 -4.46
C LEU A 151 -4.05 5.13 -3.29
N LYS A 152 -5.05 5.80 -2.69
CA LYS A 152 -5.83 5.28 -1.54
C LYS A 152 -4.94 4.73 -0.42
N MET A 153 -3.87 5.45 -0.12
CA MET A 153 -2.93 5.07 0.94
C MET A 153 -3.63 5.22 2.29
N ASP A 154 -3.67 4.14 3.07
CA ASP A 154 -4.09 4.21 4.48
C ASP A 154 -2.85 4.40 5.35
N HIS A 155 -1.95 3.41 5.36
CA HIS A 155 -0.70 3.50 6.12
C HIS A 155 0.40 2.61 5.53
N HIS A 156 1.64 2.90 5.92
CA HIS A 156 2.78 2.02 5.65
C HIS A 156 2.93 1.04 6.81
N CYS A 157 2.79 -0.26 6.55
CA CYS A 157 2.96 -1.28 7.58
C CYS A 157 4.46 -1.61 7.73
N PRO A 158 5.05 -1.51 8.94
CA PRO A 158 6.44 -1.93 9.16
C PRO A 158 6.62 -3.46 9.19
N TRP A 159 5.53 -4.20 9.44
CA TRP A 159 5.53 -5.64 9.79
C TRP A 159 5.34 -6.56 8.58
N GLY A 160 5.12 -6.01 7.42
CA GLY A 160 5.17 -6.71 6.15
C GLY A 160 5.54 -5.65 5.14
N ASN A 161 6.39 -5.97 4.17
CA ASN A 161 6.93 -5.05 3.17
C ASN A 161 5.87 -4.39 2.24
N TYR A 162 4.64 -4.14 2.71
CA TYR A 162 3.52 -3.65 1.93
C TYR A 162 2.90 -2.39 2.56
N LEU A 163 2.41 -1.54 1.66
CA LEU A 163 1.47 -0.49 2.00
C LEU A 163 0.11 -1.16 2.18
N VAL A 164 -0.61 -0.84 3.25
CA VAL A 164 -2.01 -1.23 3.36
C VAL A 164 -2.80 -0.27 2.48
N PHE A 165 -3.38 -0.80 1.40
CA PHE A 165 -4.32 -0.08 0.55
C PHE A 165 -5.72 -0.33 1.07
N ALA A 166 -6.53 0.71 1.11
CA ALA A 166 -7.98 0.52 1.12
C ALA A 166 -8.33 -0.20 -0.18
N PRO A 167 -9.17 -1.26 -0.15
CA PRO A 167 -9.56 -1.97 -1.36
C PRO A 167 -10.04 -0.96 -2.41
N SER A 168 -9.33 -0.91 -3.53
CA SER A 168 -9.88 -0.27 -4.72
C SER A 168 -11.07 -1.12 -5.14
N SER A 169 -12.25 -0.53 -5.16
CA SER A 169 -13.49 -1.03 -5.76
C SER A 169 -13.39 -1.38 -7.25
N THR A 170 -12.19 -1.67 -7.77
CA THR A 170 -11.88 -1.94 -9.18
C THR A 170 -10.99 -3.16 -9.38
N SER A 171 -10.82 -4.03 -8.37
CA SER A 171 -10.60 -5.45 -8.68
C SER A 171 -11.96 -6.12 -8.66
N SER A 172 -12.44 -6.51 -9.83
CA SER A 172 -13.68 -7.25 -10.05
C SER A 172 -13.82 -8.41 -9.08
N PHE A 173 -14.57 -8.20 -8.00
CA PHE A 173 -15.22 -9.26 -7.25
C PHE A 173 -16.65 -8.78 -7.02
N SER A 174 -17.54 -9.25 -7.88
CA SER A 174 -18.97 -9.11 -7.73
C SER A 174 -19.42 -9.87 -6.49
N SER A 175 -19.68 -9.16 -5.39
CA SER A 175 -20.62 -9.59 -4.37
C SER A 175 -21.05 -8.37 -3.56
N SER A 176 -22.17 -7.82 -4.01
CA SER A 176 -23.08 -6.88 -3.37
C SER A 176 -23.17 -7.04 -1.84
N TRP A 177 -22.78 -6.01 -1.07
CA TRP A 177 -23.37 -5.59 0.22
C TRP A 177 -23.00 -4.11 0.50
N PRO A 178 -23.83 -3.34 1.23
CA PRO A 178 -24.02 -1.90 1.02
C PRO A 178 -22.96 -1.02 1.69
N ALA A 179 -22.61 0.06 0.99
CA ALA A 179 -21.72 1.10 1.48
C ALA A 179 -22.36 1.86 2.66
N CYS A 180 -21.62 1.92 3.77
CA CYS A 180 -21.92 2.81 4.88
C CYS A 180 -21.59 4.25 4.46
N SER A 181 -22.63 5.08 4.39
CA SER A 181 -22.54 6.53 4.27
C SER A 181 -21.96 7.11 5.56
N SER A 182 -20.90 7.91 5.46
CA SER A 182 -20.48 8.80 6.53
C SER A 182 -20.35 10.20 5.96
N SER A 183 -21.35 10.98 6.34
CA SER A 183 -21.58 12.39 6.08
C SER A 183 -20.43 13.29 6.52
N ALA A 184 -20.27 14.36 5.75
CA ALA A 184 -19.43 15.50 6.01
C ALA A 184 -19.74 16.19 7.35
N SER A 185 -18.71 16.73 7.99
CA SER A 185 -18.71 18.00 8.72
C SER A 185 -17.38 18.69 8.49
#